data_AF-A0A7T8QZ13-F1
#
_entry.id   AF-A0A7T8QZ13-F1
#
_cell.length_a   1.000
_cell.length_b   1.000
_cell.length_c   1.000
_cell.angle_alpha   90.00
_cell.angle_beta   90.00
_cell.angle_gamma   90.00
#
_symmetry.space_group_name_H-M   'P 1'
#
loop_
_entity.id
_entity.type
_entity.pdbx_description
1 polymer ?
#
loop_
_entity_poly.entity_id
_entity_poly.type
_entity_poly.pdbx_seq_one_letter_code
_entity_poly.pdbx_strand_id
1 'polypeptide(L)'
;EYKWEQLVKGGIIELLDAEEEETVMISMTPEDLENSRLHQSGVDPHANDGDFDPAARLKAGINSHTWTHCEIHPSMILGICASIIPFPDHNQSPRNTYQSA
;
A
#
# COMPACT_ATOMS: atom_id res chain seq x y z
N GLU A 1 23.06 -12.49 -11.36
CA GLU A 1 22.12 -11.35 -11.46
C GLU A 1 20.89 -11.70 -10.65
N TYR A 2 20.40 -10.80 -9.79
CA TYR A 2 19.23 -11.05 -8.95
C TYR A 2 17.98 -10.54 -9.67
N LYS A 3 17.09 -11.45 -10.11
CA LYS A 3 15.93 -11.15 -10.97
C LYS A 3 14.62 -11.52 -10.28
N TRP A 4 13.50 -11.07 -10.86
CA TRP A 4 12.13 -11.36 -10.39
C TRP A 4 11.91 -12.84 -10.03
N GLU A 5 12.32 -13.76 -10.91
CA GLU A 5 12.14 -15.20 -10.68
C GLU A 5 12.81 -15.69 -9.39
N GLN A 6 13.90 -15.07 -8.96
CA GLN A 6 14.60 -15.44 -7.74
C GLN A 6 13.95 -14.85 -6.49
N LEU A 7 13.23 -13.72 -6.61
CA LEU A 7 12.39 -13.18 -5.53
C LEU A 7 11.22 -14.12 -5.25
N VAL A 8 10.56 -14.60 -6.31
CA VAL A 8 9.45 -15.56 -6.19
C VAL A 8 9.95 -16.91 -5.68
N LYS A 9 11.00 -17.49 -6.29
CA LYS A 9 11.59 -18.76 -5.84
C LYS A 9 12.18 -18.68 -4.43
N GLY A 10 12.59 -17.48 -4.00
CA GLY A 10 13.11 -17.23 -2.65
C GLY A 10 12.04 -17.03 -1.58
N GLY A 11 10.74 -17.02 -1.95
CA GLY A 11 9.64 -16.80 -1.02
C GLY A 11 9.55 -15.37 -0.49
N ILE A 12 10.11 -14.39 -1.20
CA ILE A 12 10.06 -12.96 -0.83
C ILE A 12 8.78 -12.32 -1.39
N ILE A 13 8.35 -12.77 -2.57
CA ILE A 13 7.12 -12.31 -3.24
C ILE A 13 6.22 -13.52 -3.46
N GLU A 14 4.96 -13.37 -3.07
CA GLU A 14 3.88 -14.33 -3.30
C GLU A 14 2.89 -13.74 -4.31
N LEU A 15 2.44 -14.56 -5.26
CA LEU A 15 1.37 -14.18 -6.18
C LEU A 15 0.06 -14.66 -5.56
N LEU A 16 -0.79 -13.71 -5.19
CA LEU A 16 -2.09 -13.98 -4.57
C LEU A 16 -3.18 -14.04 -5.63
N ASP A 17 -4.08 -15.00 -5.51
CA ASP A 17 -5.33 -15.00 -6.25
C ASP A 17 -6.46 -14.26 -5.49
N ALA A 18 -7.60 -14.07 -6.18
CA ALA A 18 -8.72 -13.32 -5.64
C ALA A 18 -9.47 -14.04 -4.49
N GLU A 19 -9.38 -15.37 -4.38
CA GLU A 19 -9.99 -16.11 -3.28
C GLU A 19 -9.13 -16.01 -2.03
N GLU A 20 -7.80 -16.06 -2.19
CA GLU A 20 -6.84 -15.89 -1.10
C GLU A 20 -6.95 -14.50 -0.45
N GLU A 21 -7.24 -13.45 -1.23
CA GLU A 21 -7.48 -12.07 -0.76
C GLU A 21 -8.52 -11.97 0.36
N GLU A 22 -9.48 -12.91 0.46
CA GLU A 22 -10.50 -12.90 1.52
C GLU A 22 -9.96 -13.35 2.89
N THR A 23 -8.78 -13.97 2.92
CA THR A 23 -8.20 -14.60 4.12
C THR A 23 -6.87 -13.97 4.56
N VAL A 24 -6.20 -13.25 3.67
CA VAL A 24 -4.94 -12.55 3.95
C VAL A 24 -5.19 -11.15 4.51
N MET A 25 -4.15 -10.54 5.06
CA MET A 25 -4.19 -9.16 5.51
C MET A 25 -3.00 -8.38 4.96
N ILE A 26 -3.29 -7.41 4.08
CA ILE A 26 -2.30 -6.70 3.28
C ILE A 26 -2.14 -5.27 3.80
N SER A 27 -0.92 -4.89 4.18
CA SER A 27 -0.61 -3.50 4.50
C SER A 27 -0.44 -2.66 3.24
N MET A 28 -0.91 -1.41 3.25
CA MET A 28 -0.86 -0.53 2.07
C MET A 28 0.51 0.10 1.86
N THR A 29 1.23 0.38 2.95
CA THR A 29 2.58 0.94 2.94
C THR A 29 3.48 0.27 3.97
N PRO A 30 4.82 0.28 3.78
CA PRO A 30 5.75 -0.23 4.78
C PRO A 30 5.67 0.51 6.13
N GLU A 31 5.27 1.78 6.12
CA GLU A 31 5.06 2.58 7.33
C GLU A 31 3.92 2.00 8.19
N ASP A 32 2.91 1.39 7.58
CA ASP A 32 1.81 0.74 8.27
C ASP A 32 2.28 -0.48 9.08
N LEU A 33 3.29 -1.21 8.57
CA LEU A 33 3.92 -2.34 9.28
C LEU A 33 4.73 -1.86 10.48
N GLU A 34 5.49 -0.78 10.32
CA GLU A 34 6.30 -0.19 11.39
C GLU A 34 5.41 0.35 12.51
N ASN A 35 4.33 1.04 12.17
CA ASN A 35 3.33 1.51 13.13
C ASN A 35 2.68 0.34 13.89
N SER A 36 2.37 -0.77 13.21
CA SER A 36 1.84 -1.98 13.85
C SER A 36 2.85 -2.60 14.82
N ARG A 37 4.14 -2.66 14.44
CA ARG A 37 5.24 -3.14 15.30
C ARG A 37 5.41 -2.29 16.56
N LEU A 38 5.35 -0.96 16.43
CA LEU A 38 5.45 -0.04 17.56
C LEU A 38 4.27 -0.19 18.52
N HIS A 39 3.05 -0.24 17.98
CA HIS A 39 1.84 -0.49 18.78
C HIS A 39 1.92 -1.81 19.56
N GLN A 40 2.40 -2.90 18.94
CA GLN A 40 2.58 -4.18 19.63
C GLN A 40 3.60 -4.11 20.78
N SER A 41 4.63 -3.26 20.65
CA SER A 41 5.61 -3.02 21.71
C SER A 41 5.11 -2.06 22.81
N GLY A 42 3.86 -1.57 22.72
CA GLY A 42 3.29 -0.60 23.65
C GLY A 42 3.84 0.82 23.50
N VAL A 43 4.55 1.08 22.38
CA VAL A 43 5.05 2.41 22.04
C VAL A 43 4.00 3.10 21.18
N ASP A 44 3.67 4.34 21.52
CA ASP A 44 2.80 5.18 20.70
C ASP A 44 3.49 5.49 19.36
N PRO A 45 2.99 4.99 18.22
CA PRO A 45 3.60 5.24 16.92
C PRO A 45 3.52 6.70 16.48
N HIS A 46 2.61 7.49 17.07
CA HIS A 46 2.45 8.90 16.75
C HIS A 46 3.31 9.81 17.65
N ALA A 47 4.05 9.24 18.60
CA ALA A 47 4.94 10.01 19.46
C ALA A 47 6.11 10.69 18.73
N ASN A 48 6.48 10.18 17.54
CA ASN A 48 7.53 10.72 16.68
C ASN A 48 7.01 11.19 15.32
N ASP A 49 5.69 11.26 15.11
CA ASP A 49 5.18 11.94 13.92
C ASP A 49 5.67 13.39 14.00
N GLY A 50 6.26 13.87 12.91
CA GLY A 50 6.78 15.23 12.81
C GLY A 50 5.68 16.29 12.98
N ASP A 51 6.02 17.55 12.69
CA ASP A 51 5.01 18.61 12.65
C ASP A 51 3.85 18.21 11.73
N PHE A 52 2.63 18.37 12.22
CA PHE A 52 1.40 18.10 11.47
C PHE A 52 1.40 18.87 10.14
N ASP A 53 1.49 18.14 9.02
CA ASP A 53 1.39 18.71 7.67
C ASP A 53 -0.08 18.70 7.21
N PRO A 54 -0.74 19.87 7.09
CA PRO A 54 -2.13 19.95 6.63
C PRO A 54 -2.31 19.55 5.17
N ALA A 55 -1.23 19.51 4.37
CA ALA A 55 -1.27 19.12 2.97
C ALA A 55 -1.03 17.62 2.75
N ALA A 56 -0.62 16.89 3.79
CA ALA A 56 -0.41 15.46 3.69
C ALA A 56 -1.73 14.69 3.50
N ARG A 57 -1.65 13.57 2.77
CA ARG A 57 -2.80 12.67 2.60
C ARG A 57 -3.16 12.05 3.94
N LEU A 58 -4.43 12.18 4.33
CA LEU A 58 -4.95 11.55 5.55
C LEU A 58 -4.84 10.01 5.43
N LYS A 59 -4.15 9.40 6.37
CA LYS A 59 -4.07 7.94 6.51
C LYS A 59 -5.19 7.44 7.41
N ALA A 60 -5.74 6.28 7.08
CA ALA A 60 -6.72 5.62 7.94
C ALA A 60 -6.04 5.06 9.19
N GLY A 61 -6.74 5.09 10.33
CA GLY A 61 -6.26 4.45 11.55
C GLY A 61 -6.17 2.93 11.35
N ILE A 62 -5.03 2.35 11.74
CA ILE A 62 -4.77 0.92 11.63
C ILE A 62 -5.14 0.25 12.94
N ASN A 63 -6.15 -0.62 12.89
CA ASN A 63 -6.56 -1.46 14.03
C ASN A 63 -6.18 -2.94 13.84
N SER A 64 -5.31 -3.24 12.88
CA SER A 64 -4.82 -4.60 12.71
C SER A 64 -3.61 -4.88 13.59
N HIS A 65 -3.63 -6.05 14.23
CA HIS A 65 -2.52 -6.58 15.01
C HIS A 65 -1.68 -7.60 14.24
N THR A 66 -2.08 -8.01 13.03
CA THR A 66 -1.38 -9.02 12.24
C THR A 66 -1.43 -8.68 10.76
N TRP A 67 -0.27 -8.65 10.12
CA TRP A 67 -0.12 -8.48 8.67
C TRP A 67 0.53 -9.72 8.09
N THR A 68 0.02 -10.21 6.96
CA THR A 68 0.61 -11.36 6.25
C THR A 68 1.41 -10.91 5.03
N HIS A 69 0.99 -9.82 4.38
CA HIS A 69 1.62 -9.29 3.18
C HIS A 69 1.69 -7.76 3.22
N CYS A 70 2.47 -7.18 2.31
CA CYS A 70 2.50 -5.75 2.04
C CYS A 70 2.33 -5.53 0.54
N GLU A 71 1.47 -4.58 0.18
CA GLU A 71 1.33 -4.11 -1.20
C GLU A 71 2.67 -3.56 -1.70
N ILE A 72 3.03 -3.84 -2.96
CA ILE A 72 4.29 -3.39 -3.56
C ILE A 72 4.25 -1.86 -3.71
N HIS A 73 3.17 -1.36 -4.33
CA HIS A 73 2.92 0.07 -4.42
C HIS A 73 1.45 0.32 -4.84
N PRO A 74 0.68 1.20 -4.16
CA PRO A 74 -0.73 1.44 -4.47
C PRO A 74 -1.03 1.85 -5.92
N SER A 75 -0.08 2.45 -6.63
CA SER A 75 -0.24 2.83 -8.05
C SER A 75 -0.35 1.64 -9.01
N MET A 76 0.04 0.43 -8.59
CA MET A 76 -0.03 -0.78 -9.43
C MET A 76 -1.47 -1.23 -9.69
N ILE A 77 -2.46 -0.67 -8.98
CA ILE A 77 -3.88 -0.89 -9.26
C ILE A 77 -4.33 -0.23 -10.57
N LEU A 78 -3.54 0.71 -11.12
CA LEU A 78 -3.90 1.46 -12.31
C LEU A 78 -3.65 0.63 -13.58
N GLY A 79 -4.62 0.65 -14.49
CA GLY A 79 -4.42 0.12 -15.85
C GLY A 79 -3.43 0.96 -16.67
N ILE A 80 -2.99 0.42 -17.81
CA ILE A 80 -1.96 1.04 -18.67
C ILE A 80 -2.32 2.48 -19.05
N CYS A 81 -3.55 2.73 -19.51
CA CYS A 81 -3.99 4.08 -19.90
C CYS A 81 -4.12 5.04 -18.71
N ALA A 82 -4.53 4.55 -17.54
CA ALA A 82 -4.64 5.38 -16.35
C ALA A 82 -3.25 5.70 -15.74
N SER A 83 -2.26 4.83 -15.94
CA SER A 83 -0.90 4.98 -15.39
C SER A 83 -0.11 6.16 -15.98
N ILE A 84 -0.53 6.68 -17.14
CA ILE A 84 0.09 7.84 -17.80
C ILE A 84 -0.58 9.18 -17.44
N ILE A 85 -1.67 9.15 -16.66
CA ILE A 85 -2.36 10.37 -16.22
C ILE A 85 -1.53 11.01 -15.10
N PRO A 86 -1.11 12.28 -15.21
CA PRO A 86 -0.41 12.95 -14.12
C PRO A 86 -1.34 13.14 -12.92
N PHE A 87 -0.87 12.76 -11.73
CA PHE A 87 -1.60 12.85 -10.46
C PHE A 87 -3.02 12.25 -10.53
N PRO A 88 -3.16 10.95 -10.87
CA PRO A 88 -4.47 10.33 -11.12
C PRO A 88 -5.34 10.29 -9.86
N ASP A 89 -4.75 10.29 -8.68
CA ASP A 89 -5.40 10.32 -7.37
C ASP A 89 -5.85 11.74 -6.93
N HIS A 90 -5.49 12.78 -7.68
CA HIS A 90 -5.87 14.17 -7.43
C HIS A 90 -6.96 14.67 -8.38
N ASN A 91 -7.53 13.77 -9.19
CA ASN A 91 -8.52 14.10 -10.20
C ASN A 91 -9.90 13.52 -9.84
N GLN A 92 -10.96 14.16 -10.33
CA GLN A 92 -12.29 13.61 -10.17
C GLN A 92 -12.39 12.28 -10.93
N SER A 93 -12.92 11.23 -10.30
CA SER A 93 -12.96 9.88 -10.91
C SER A 93 -13.50 9.82 -12.35
N PRO A 94 -14.54 10.58 -12.76
CA PRO A 94 -15.01 10.54 -14.15
C PRO A 94 -13.98 11.10 -15.15
N ARG A 95 -13.14 12.06 -14.75
CA ARG A 95 -12.11 12.65 -15.62
C ARG A 95 -11.01 11.64 -15.94
N ASN A 96 -10.65 10.80 -14.98
CA ASN A 96 -9.73 9.70 -15.22
C ASN A 96 -10.31 8.70 -16.22
N THR A 97 -11.60 8.38 -16.10
CA THR A 97 -12.29 7.50 -17.06
C THR A 97 -12.26 8.08 -18.47
N TYR A 98 -12.56 9.37 -18.64
CA TYR A 98 -12.55 10.01 -19.96
C TYR A 98 -11.17 10.04 -20.62
N GLN A 99 -10.10 10.21 -19.84
CA GLN A 99 -8.74 10.24 -20.38
C GLN A 99 -8.17 8.84 -20.65
N SER A 100 -8.73 7.81 -20.01
CA SER A 100 -8.29 6.42 -20.17
C SER A 100 -8.94 5.71 -21.37
N ALA A 101 -10.00 6.29 -21.93
CA ALA A 101 -10.80 5.73 -23.03
C ALA A 101 -10.23 6.07 -24.42
#